data_AF-A0A8T9SRV9-F1
#
_entry.id   AF-A0A8T9SRV9-F1
#
_cell.length_a   1.000
_cell.length_b   1.000
_cell.length_c   1.000
_cell.angle_alpha   90.00
_cell.angle_beta   90.00
_cell.angle_gamma   90.00
#
_symmetry.space_group_name_H-M   'P 1'
#
loop_
_entity.id
_entity.type
_entity.pdbx_description
1 polymer ?
#
loop_
_entity_poly.entity_id
_entity_poly.type
_entity_poly.pdbx_seq_one_letter_code
_entity_poly.pdbx_strand_id
1 'polypeptide(L)'
;MILFQAPEVLLTYHHQADMLQLTYSATTLSMSFGEAYQLALEEMLRKKVGKLLLDLKRNAPPTDDEEHLLAPLSRTFPPTLDWPVYIAAVLSEGQYQHQIGSYLMGNTTLTPAQVEFNYFTSRHEANAWLSDN
;
A
#
# COMPACT_ATOMS: atom_id res chain seq x y z
N MET A 1 6.32 11.82 -11.29
CA MET A 1 6.02 13.10 -10.61
C MET A 1 6.02 12.85 -9.12
N ILE A 2 6.79 13.59 -8.32
CA ILE A 2 6.75 13.49 -6.86
C ILE A 2 5.49 14.22 -6.37
N LEU A 3 4.67 13.56 -5.55
CA LEU A 3 3.44 14.12 -4.99
C LEU A 3 3.63 14.56 -3.53
N PHE A 4 4.44 13.82 -2.79
CA PHE A 4 4.78 14.13 -1.42
C PHE A 4 6.19 13.63 -1.11
N GLN A 5 6.93 14.41 -0.34
CA GLN A 5 8.28 14.05 0.09
C GLN A 5 8.48 14.51 1.54
N ALA A 6 8.83 13.56 2.39
CA ALA A 6 9.33 13.74 3.73
C ALA A 6 10.62 12.92 3.90
N PRO A 7 11.37 13.07 4.99
CA PRO A 7 12.62 12.31 5.21
C PRO A 7 12.43 10.79 5.14
N GLU A 8 11.24 10.33 5.49
CA GLU A 8 10.92 8.91 5.70
C GLU A 8 9.92 8.38 4.67
N VAL A 9 9.34 9.29 3.88
CA VAL A 9 8.19 9.01 3.01
C VAL A 9 8.42 9.68 1.66
N LEU A 10 8.30 8.91 0.60
CA LEU A 10 8.29 9.42 -0.76
C LEU A 10 7.08 8.87 -1.49
N LEU A 11 6.16 9.75 -1.88
CA LEU A 11 5.01 9.40 -2.72
C LEU A 11 5.29 9.90 -4.14
N THR A 12 5.37 8.97 -5.08
CA THR A 12 5.64 9.25 -6.49
C THR A 12 4.54 8.70 -7.37
N TYR A 13 4.09 9.49 -8.33
CA TYR A 13 3.23 9.06 -9.41
C TYR A 13 4.04 8.72 -10.67
N HIS A 14 3.84 7.52 -11.19
CA HIS A 14 4.49 6.99 -12.39
C HIS A 14 3.50 7.01 -13.55
N HIS A 15 3.55 8.08 -14.36
CA HIS A 15 2.66 8.27 -15.50
C HIS A 15 2.69 7.11 -16.51
N GLN A 16 3.85 6.50 -16.75
CA GLN A 16 4.00 5.43 -17.74
C GLN A 16 3.29 4.13 -17.35
N ALA A 17 3.20 3.85 -16.05
CA ALA A 17 2.58 2.65 -15.50
C ALA A 17 1.21 2.95 -14.85
N ASP A 18 0.76 4.21 -14.94
CA ASP A 18 -0.41 4.76 -14.24
C ASP A 18 -0.55 4.24 -12.81
N MET A 19 0.53 4.38 -12.03
CA MET A 19 0.60 3.84 -10.67
C MET A 19 1.18 4.85 -9.68
N LEU A 20 0.75 4.74 -8.44
CA LEU A 20 1.37 5.42 -7.31
C LEU A 20 2.36 4.50 -6.62
N GLN A 21 3.48 5.05 -6.19
CA GLN A 21 4.48 4.38 -5.39
C GLN A 21 4.67 5.16 -4.09
N LEU A 22 4.33 4.52 -2.97
CA LEU A 22 4.64 5.01 -1.63
C LEU A 22 5.85 4.26 -1.12
N THR A 23 6.99 4.93 -1.01
CA THR A 23 8.17 4.39 -0.35
C THR A 23 8.21 4.88 1.08
N TYR A 24 8.19 3.96 2.03
CA TYR A 24 8.26 4.25 3.45
C TYR A 24 9.54 3.65 4.06
N SER A 25 10.31 4.47 4.74
CA SER A 25 11.60 4.14 5.34
C SER A 25 11.72 4.88 6.66
N ALA A 26 11.00 4.41 7.68
CA ALA A 26 11.11 4.99 9.01
C ALA A 26 12.50 4.72 9.59
N THR A 27 13.32 5.76 9.70
CA THR A 27 14.54 5.75 10.53
C THR A 27 14.36 6.63 11.76
N THR A 28 13.29 7.42 11.78
CA THR A 28 12.85 8.38 12.79
C THR A 28 11.31 8.26 12.93
N LEU A 29 10.69 8.96 13.88
CA LEU A 29 9.25 8.85 14.19
C LEU A 29 8.46 10.09 13.72
N SER A 30 8.92 10.78 12.68
CA SER A 30 8.38 12.09 12.32
C SER A 30 7.00 12.00 11.67
N MET A 31 6.73 10.90 10.97
CA MET A 31 5.45 10.65 10.32
C MET A 31 5.13 9.16 10.41
N SER A 32 3.91 8.82 10.82
CA SER A 32 3.52 7.41 10.93
C SER A 32 3.22 6.80 9.55
N PHE A 33 3.39 5.48 9.44
CA PHE A 33 3.01 4.75 8.23
C PHE A 33 1.53 4.96 7.88
N GLY A 34 0.64 4.98 8.88
CA GLY A 34 -0.80 5.18 8.67
C GLY A 34 -1.12 6.52 8.01
N GLU A 35 -0.47 7.60 8.43
CA GLU A 35 -0.64 8.92 7.81
C GLU A 35 -0.10 8.94 6.37
N ALA A 36 1.09 8.36 6.14
CA ALA A 36 1.69 8.30 4.82
C ALA A 36 0.83 7.48 3.84
N TYR A 37 0.26 6.39 4.34
CA TYR A 37 -0.62 5.53 3.58
C TYR A 37 -1.96 6.21 3.27
N GLN A 38 -2.57 6.89 4.24
CA GLN A 38 -3.80 7.66 4.02
C GLN A 38 -3.61 8.71 2.91
N LEU A 39 -2.51 9.46 2.94
CA LEU A 39 -2.19 10.42 1.86
C LEU A 39 -2.07 9.75 0.49
N ALA A 40 -1.51 8.53 0.42
CA ALA A 40 -1.41 7.79 -0.83
C ALA A 40 -2.82 7.41 -1.35
N LEU A 41 -3.72 6.97 -0.47
CA LEU A 41 -5.10 6.62 -0.83
C LEU A 41 -5.91 7.85 -1.29
N GLU A 42 -5.73 8.99 -0.62
CA GLU A 42 -6.37 10.25 -1.03
C GLU A 42 -5.89 10.70 -2.41
N GLU A 43 -4.59 10.56 -2.71
CA GLU A 43 -4.05 10.86 -4.04
C GLU A 43 -4.51 9.85 -5.10
N MET A 44 -4.71 8.57 -4.75
CA MET A 44 -5.33 7.57 -5.65
C MET A 44 -6.74 8.03 -6.06
N LEU A 45 -7.56 8.44 -5.09
CA LEU A 45 -8.91 8.93 -5.36
C LEU A 45 -8.91 10.21 -6.20
N ARG A 46 -8.08 11.18 -5.81
CA ARG A 46 -7.99 12.49 -6.48
C ARG A 46 -7.56 12.34 -7.94
N LYS A 47 -6.63 11.43 -8.22
CA LYS A 47 -6.10 11.18 -9.56
C LYS A 47 -6.83 10.08 -10.32
N LYS A 48 -7.75 9.37 -9.66
CA LYS A 48 -8.42 8.17 -10.18
C LYS A 48 -7.43 7.09 -10.61
N VAL A 49 -6.38 6.89 -9.81
CA VAL A 49 -5.35 5.87 -10.04
C VAL A 49 -5.74 4.60 -9.31
N GLY A 50 -5.82 3.49 -10.03
CA GLY A 50 -6.17 2.18 -9.46
C GLY A 50 -4.99 1.47 -8.79
N LYS A 51 -3.75 1.83 -9.11
CA LYS A 51 -2.57 1.02 -8.75
C LYS A 51 -1.71 1.69 -7.69
N LEU A 52 -1.37 0.96 -6.64
CA LEU A 52 -0.49 1.42 -5.58
C LEU A 52 0.57 0.38 -5.23
N LEU A 53 1.83 0.79 -5.31
CA LEU A 53 2.98 0.05 -4.81
C LEU A 53 3.40 0.62 -3.45
N LEU A 54 3.27 -0.17 -2.39
CA LEU A 54 3.79 0.12 -1.06
C LEU A 54 5.18 -0.50 -0.93
N ASP A 55 6.24 0.30 -0.98
CA ASP A 55 7.62 -0.14 -0.80
C ASP A 55 8.05 0.08 0.65
N LEU A 56 7.88 -0.94 1.49
CA LEU A 56 8.16 -0.89 2.93
C LEU A 56 9.56 -1.46 3.19
N LYS A 57 10.52 -0.58 3.46
CA LYS A 57 11.90 -1.02 3.74
C LYS A 57 12.04 -1.64 5.13
N ARG A 58 13.16 -2.34 5.36
CA ARG A 58 13.52 -3.07 6.60
C ARG A 58 13.31 -2.33 7.93
N ASN A 59 13.27 -1.01 7.93
CA ASN A 59 13.08 -0.20 9.14
C ASN A 59 11.64 0.28 9.34
N ALA A 60 10.72 -0.08 8.44
CA ALA A 60 9.31 0.14 8.68
C ALA A 60 8.90 -0.56 9.98
N PRO A 61 8.07 0.07 10.84
CA PRO A 61 7.56 -0.60 12.02
C PRO A 61 6.91 -1.92 11.58
N PRO A 62 6.96 -2.98 12.42
CA PRO A 62 6.21 -4.18 12.12
C PRO A 62 4.80 -3.73 11.80
N THR A 63 4.33 -4.02 10.59
CA THR A 63 2.92 -3.88 10.23
C THR A 63 2.17 -4.91 11.07
N ASP A 64 2.03 -4.63 12.37
CA ASP A 64 1.67 -5.59 13.41
C ASP A 64 0.20 -6.03 13.28
N ASP A 65 -0.61 -5.28 12.54
CA ASP A 65 -1.99 -5.64 12.26
C ASP A 65 -2.34 -5.37 10.80
N GLU A 66 -2.85 -6.39 10.13
CA GLU A 66 -3.52 -6.30 8.84
C GLU A 66 -4.66 -5.25 8.87
N GLU A 67 -5.28 -5.06 10.05
CA GLU A 67 -6.23 -3.98 10.30
C GLU A 67 -5.64 -2.59 10.02
N HIS A 68 -4.36 -2.36 10.25
CA HIS A 68 -3.75 -1.05 10.00
C HIS A 68 -3.55 -0.77 8.50
N LEU A 69 -3.46 -1.81 7.66
CA LEU A 69 -3.37 -1.70 6.20
C LEU A 69 -4.76 -1.70 5.54
N LEU A 70 -5.73 -2.40 6.12
CA LEU A 70 -7.06 -2.58 5.56
C LEU A 70 -8.10 -1.57 6.08
N ALA A 71 -8.01 -1.13 7.33
CA ALA A 71 -8.94 -0.14 7.89
C ALA A 71 -8.90 1.24 7.17
N PRO A 72 -7.74 1.74 6.71
CA PRO A 72 -7.71 2.97 5.93
C PRO A 72 -8.41 2.83 4.57
N LEU A 73 -8.41 1.63 3.97
CA LEU A 73 -9.08 1.37 2.70
C LEU A 73 -10.60 1.53 2.82
N SER A 74 -11.19 0.92 3.85
CA SER A 74 -12.63 1.00 4.11
C SER A 74 -13.09 2.40 4.54
N ARG A 75 -12.22 3.22 5.12
CA ARG A 75 -12.51 4.62 5.46
C ARG A 75 -12.37 5.57 4.28
N THR A 76 -11.41 5.32 3.41
CA THR A 76 -11.03 6.27 2.34
C THR A 76 -11.82 5.99 1.06
N PHE A 77 -11.96 4.71 0.68
CA PHE A 77 -12.65 4.35 -0.55
C PHE A 77 -14.17 4.27 -0.32
N PRO A 78 -14.98 4.87 -1.22
CA PRO A 78 -16.42 4.65 -1.20
C PRO A 78 -16.77 3.16 -1.40
N PRO A 79 -17.93 2.71 -0.90
CA PRO A 79 -18.38 1.32 -1.04
C PRO A 79 -18.55 0.86 -2.50
N THR A 80 -18.70 1.81 -3.42
CA THR A 80 -18.74 1.57 -4.86
C THR A 80 -17.68 2.45 -5.52
N LEU A 81 -16.57 1.86 -5.94
CA LEU A 81 -15.68 2.51 -6.89
C LEU A 81 -16.18 2.30 -8.31
N ASP A 82 -15.81 3.23 -9.19
CA ASP A 82 -16.01 3.11 -10.63
C ASP A 82 -14.83 2.38 -11.32
N TRP A 83 -13.77 2.03 -10.59
CA TRP A 83 -12.57 1.39 -11.12
C TRP A 83 -11.94 0.39 -10.13
N PRO A 84 -11.29 -0.68 -10.63
CA PRO A 84 -10.58 -1.62 -9.77
C PRO A 84 -9.34 -0.98 -9.14
N VAL A 85 -9.05 -1.37 -7.91
CA VAL A 85 -7.88 -0.91 -7.14
C VAL A 85 -7.00 -2.10 -6.79
N TYR A 86 -5.71 -1.99 -7.12
CA TYR A 86 -4.69 -3.00 -6.90
C TYR A 86 -3.58 -2.41 -6.03
N ILE A 87 -3.34 -3.03 -4.88
CA ILE A 87 -2.35 -2.58 -3.91
C ILE A 87 -1.35 -3.70 -3.68
N ALA A 88 -0.08 -3.44 -4.01
CA ALA A 88 1.01 -4.37 -3.81
C ALA A 88 1.93 -3.88 -2.69
N ALA A 89 2.07 -4.64 -1.62
CA ALA A 89 2.95 -4.33 -0.51
C ALA A 89 4.24 -5.16 -0.56
N VAL A 90 5.36 -4.47 -0.77
CA VAL A 90 6.70 -5.07 -0.73
C VAL A 90 7.22 -5.01 0.69
N LEU A 91 7.36 -6.17 1.31
CA LEU A 91 7.83 -6.38 2.66
C LEU A 91 9.21 -7.03 2.67
N SER A 92 9.94 -6.86 3.77
CA SER A 92 11.13 -7.68 4.03
C SER A 92 10.72 -9.11 4.40
N GLU A 93 11.56 -10.11 4.09
CA GLU A 93 11.27 -11.53 4.31
C GLU A 93 10.80 -11.86 5.74
N GLY A 94 11.41 -11.24 6.76
CA GLY A 94 10.96 -11.40 8.15
C GLY A 94 9.57 -10.81 8.42
N GLN A 95 9.24 -9.65 7.84
CA GLN A 95 7.89 -9.06 7.95
C GLN A 95 6.86 -9.87 7.17
N TYR A 96 7.23 -10.41 6.01
CA TYR A 96 6.37 -11.24 5.19
C TYR A 96 5.96 -12.54 5.91
N GLN A 97 6.90 -13.21 6.60
CA GLN A 97 6.60 -14.42 7.38
C GLN A 97 5.62 -14.15 8.53
N HIS A 98 5.74 -13.00 9.19
CA HIS A 98 4.78 -12.58 10.22
C HIS A 98 3.39 -12.30 9.61
N GLN A 99 3.34 -11.64 8.45
CA GLN A 99 2.08 -11.25 7.81
C GLN A 99 1.31 -12.41 7.21
N ILE A 100 1.97 -13.38 6.57
CA ILE A 100 1.28 -14.59 6.08
C ILE A 100 0.72 -15.44 7.23
N GLY A 101 1.38 -15.42 8.39
CA GLY A 101 0.88 -16.07 9.60
C GLY A 101 -0.46 -15.47 10.07
N SER A 102 -0.62 -14.15 9.99
CA SER A 102 -1.84 -13.43 10.37
C SER A 102 -2.93 -13.46 9.28
N TYR A 103 -2.56 -13.40 8.00
CA TYR A 103 -3.49 -13.40 6.85
C TYR A 103 -4.33 -14.67 6.76
N LEU A 104 -3.79 -15.82 7.19
CA LEU A 104 -4.53 -17.08 7.23
C LEU A 104 -5.64 -17.13 8.31
N MET A 105 -5.70 -16.17 9.23
CA MET A 105 -6.71 -16.09 10.29
C MET A 105 -7.74 -14.96 10.10
N GLY A 106 -7.49 -14.01 9.20
CA GLY A 106 -8.34 -12.84 8.97
C GLY A 106 -9.33 -13.04 7.83
N ASN A 107 -10.59 -13.36 8.15
CA ASN A 107 -11.68 -13.44 7.17
C ASN A 107 -11.94 -12.02 6.59
N THR A 108 -11.36 -11.72 5.42
CA THR A 108 -11.28 -10.40 4.77
C THR A 108 -12.67 -9.88 4.37
N THR A 109 -13.39 -9.27 5.32
CA THR A 109 -14.73 -8.69 5.12
C THR A 109 -14.66 -7.15 5.00
N LEU A 110 -13.45 -6.58 5.02
CA LEU A 110 -13.18 -5.14 5.21
C LEU A 110 -12.72 -4.42 3.93
N THR A 111 -12.49 -5.12 2.83
CA THR A 111 -12.12 -4.49 1.56
C THR A 111 -13.36 -4.30 0.68
N PRO A 112 -13.54 -3.11 0.06
CA PRO A 112 -14.53 -2.96 -1.01
C PRO A 112 -14.30 -4.05 -2.05
N ALA A 113 -15.36 -4.61 -2.64
CA ALA A 113 -15.28 -5.75 -3.56
C ALA A 113 -14.38 -5.55 -4.81
N GLN A 114 -13.89 -4.32 -5.02
CA GLN A 114 -13.05 -3.91 -6.12
C GLN A 114 -11.60 -3.60 -5.71
N VAL A 115 -11.22 -3.85 -4.45
CA VAL A 115 -9.86 -3.63 -3.94
C VAL A 115 -9.17 -4.98 -3.75
N GLU A 116 -8.12 -5.23 -4.53
CA GLU A 116 -7.21 -6.36 -4.37
C GLU A 116 -5.92 -5.90 -3.68
N PHE A 117 -5.55 -6.59 -2.61
CA PHE A 117 -4.35 -6.31 -1.84
C PHE A 117 -3.47 -7.57 -1.80
N ASN A 118 -2.20 -7.45 -2.20
CA ASN A 118 -1.25 -8.55 -2.20
C ASN A 118 0.09 -8.17 -1.57
N TYR A 119 0.73 -9.15 -0.93
CA TYR A 119 2.04 -9.01 -0.30
C TYR A 119 3.12 -9.65 -1.16
N PHE A 120 4.28 -9.01 -1.24
CA PHE A 120 5.44 -9.45 -2.01
C PHE A 120 6.71 -9.27 -1.20
N THR A 121 7.71 -10.11 -1.44
CA THR A 121 9.07 -9.92 -0.92
C THR A 121 9.98 -9.22 -1.93
N SER A 122 9.58 -9.20 -3.20
CA SER A 122 10.32 -8.59 -4.30
C SER A 122 9.54 -7.47 -4.95
N ARG A 123 10.19 -6.30 -5.10
CA ARG A 123 9.65 -5.19 -5.88
C ARG A 123 9.41 -5.55 -7.34
N HIS A 124 10.23 -6.44 -7.90
CA HIS A 124 10.08 -6.86 -9.29
C HIS A 124 8.77 -7.62 -9.50
N GLU A 125 8.45 -8.54 -8.59
CA GLU A 125 7.20 -9.31 -8.64
C GLU A 125 5.98 -8.43 -8.39
N ALA A 126 6.04 -7.53 -7.41
CA ALA A 126 4.98 -6.56 -7.14
C ALA A 126 4.67 -5.68 -8.36
N ASN A 127 5.70 -5.16 -9.02
CA ASN A 127 5.54 -4.37 -10.24
C ASN A 127 4.98 -5.19 -11.41
N ALA A 128 5.42 -6.45 -11.55
CA ALA A 128 4.90 -7.33 -12.58
C ALA A 128 3.40 -7.58 -12.37
N TRP A 129 2.98 -7.89 -11.14
CA TRP A 129 1.57 -8.10 -10.80
C TRP A 129 0.73 -6.82 -11.01
N LEU A 130 1.22 -5.65 -10.59
CA LEU A 130 0.55 -4.36 -10.85
C LEU A 130 0.53 -3.96 -12.34
N SER A 131 1.40 -4.53 -13.17
CA SER A 131 1.41 -4.25 -14.60
C SER A 131 0.44 -5.17 -15.36
N ASP A 132 0.22 -6.38 -14.85
CA ASP A 132 -0.69 -7.38 -15.43
C ASP A 132 -2.16 -7.07 -15.14
N ASN A 133 -2.43 -6.51 -13.95
CA ASN A 133 -3.73 -5.99 -13.52
C ASN A 133 -3.88 -4.52 -13.89
#